data_AF-H8MS32-F1
#
_entry.id   AF-H8MS32-F1
#
_cell.length_a   1.000
_cell.length_b   1.000
_cell.length_c   1.000
_cell.angle_alpha   90.00
_cell.angle_beta   90.00
_cell.angle_gamma   90.00
#
_symmetry.space_group_name_H-M   'P 1'
#
loop_
_entity.id
_entity.type
_entity.pdbx_description
1 polymer ?
#
loop_
_entity_poly.entity_id
_entity_poly.type
_entity_poly.pdbx_seq_one_letter_code
_entity_poly.pdbx_strand_id
1 'polypeptide(L)'
;MSKTINEHIHTERARNKQPSIALNFPDITANTPDEAAQAAKSEAQLLISLLAVHRGGAGSIFAIHIRHSDSGMTYFMVITPQYQGNQIGGHAGGEQPQTIRQRMERLRSSDRLRLYVELYREALREPNNDLMCFRFWSLLETIARSKSLSGQPKLDWEGNQLINGKGLPRTIQDQAEEIVFELLRRTLAHRGYAESSFSSNLEQGKISELIPIWYRRRNCVAHGGDCLCRNPGLSTEQTKFKNCKRARDKVTLETMDPYVDTLRSITWRIVDSELDQ
;
A
#
# COMPACT_ATOMS: atom_id res chain seq x y z
N MET A 1 29.58 -26.49 -2.33
CA MET A 1 29.11 -27.41 -3.40
C MET A 1 27.96 -26.73 -4.14
N SER A 2 28.28 -26.10 -5.27
CA SER A 2 27.31 -25.41 -6.14
C SER A 2 26.55 -26.46 -6.96
N LYS A 3 25.22 -26.53 -6.81
CA LYS A 3 24.38 -27.36 -7.67
C LYS A 3 24.10 -26.57 -8.94
N THR A 4 24.63 -27.05 -10.06
CA THR A 4 24.24 -26.63 -11.41
C THR A 4 22.79 -27.05 -11.66
N ILE A 5 21.84 -26.29 -11.14
CA ILE A 5 20.41 -26.49 -11.38
C ILE A 5 20.10 -25.90 -12.76
N ASN A 6 19.82 -26.79 -13.71
CA ASN A 6 19.11 -26.60 -14.98
C ASN A 6 18.64 -25.15 -15.27
N GLU A 7 19.59 -24.28 -15.63
CA GLU A 7 19.36 -22.84 -15.83
C GLU A 7 18.34 -22.58 -16.95
N HIS A 8 18.27 -23.49 -17.94
CA HIS A 8 17.51 -23.35 -19.18
C HIS A 8 15.98 -23.34 -18.99
N ILE A 9 15.44 -24.21 -18.14
CA ILE A 9 13.98 -24.35 -17.95
C ILE A 9 13.40 -23.15 -17.16
N HIS A 10 14.20 -22.57 -16.25
CA HIS A 10 13.80 -21.38 -15.50
C HIS A 10 13.92 -20.10 -16.35
N THR A 11 14.89 -20.03 -17.29
CA THR A 11 15.05 -18.84 -18.15
C THR A 11 13.91 -18.67 -19.14
N GLU A 12 13.37 -19.74 -19.74
CA GLU A 12 12.26 -19.63 -20.69
C GLU A 12 10.94 -19.22 -20.03
N ARG A 13 10.62 -19.77 -18.85
CA ARG A 13 9.42 -19.38 -18.10
C ARG A 13 9.47 -17.93 -17.63
N ALA A 14 10.64 -17.46 -17.17
CA ALA A 14 10.85 -16.07 -16.81
C ALA A 14 10.71 -15.15 -18.04
N ARG A 15 11.35 -15.51 -19.17
CA ARG A 15 11.29 -14.73 -20.43
C ARG A 15 9.88 -14.55 -20.98
N ASN A 16 9.03 -15.58 -20.92
CA ASN A 16 7.75 -15.58 -21.64
C ASN A 16 6.53 -15.20 -20.79
N LYS A 17 6.66 -15.10 -19.46
CA LYS A 17 5.52 -14.81 -18.55
C LYS A 17 5.75 -13.68 -17.55
N GLN A 18 6.96 -13.12 -17.49
CA GLN A 18 7.31 -12.09 -16.51
C GLN A 18 8.03 -10.93 -17.23
N PRO A 19 7.33 -9.85 -17.62
CA PRO A 19 8.01 -8.64 -18.08
C PRO A 19 9.06 -8.25 -17.05
N SER A 20 10.30 -8.20 -17.53
CA SER A 20 11.48 -8.02 -16.71
C SER A 20 12.19 -6.75 -17.16
N ILE A 21 12.68 -5.99 -16.21
CA ILE A 21 13.53 -4.82 -16.47
C ILE A 21 14.87 -5.03 -15.75
N ALA A 22 15.94 -4.48 -16.34
CA ALA A 22 17.24 -4.42 -15.70
C ALA A 22 17.45 -3.02 -15.11
N LEU A 23 17.76 -2.95 -13.82
CA LEU A 23 18.20 -1.71 -13.17
C LEU A 23 19.73 -1.72 -13.17
N ASN A 24 20.33 -0.74 -13.85
CA ASN A 24 21.79 -0.64 -13.93
C ASN A 24 22.30 0.42 -12.95
N PHE A 25 23.22 0.01 -12.08
CA PHE A 25 23.94 0.89 -11.16
C PHE A 25 25.41 0.85 -11.59
N PRO A 26 25.88 1.84 -12.39
CA PRO A 26 27.16 1.74 -13.08
C PRO A 26 28.35 1.74 -12.11
N ASP A 27 28.25 2.51 -11.03
CA ASP A 27 29.33 2.73 -10.08
C ASP A 27 28.86 2.37 -8.67
N ILE A 28 29.39 1.27 -8.13
CA ILE A 28 29.22 0.87 -6.73
C ILE A 28 30.61 0.59 -6.15
N THR A 29 31.00 1.34 -5.13
CA THR A 29 32.24 1.11 -4.38
C THR A 29 31.93 0.28 -3.14
N ALA A 30 32.56 -0.89 -3.01
CA ALA A 30 32.39 -1.81 -1.89
C ALA A 30 33.67 -2.62 -1.67
N ASN A 31 33.87 -3.15 -0.46
CA ASN A 31 35.05 -3.98 -0.17
C ASN A 31 34.89 -5.42 -0.66
N THR A 32 33.64 -5.86 -0.85
CA THR A 32 33.33 -7.22 -1.30
C THR A 32 32.19 -7.24 -2.33
N PRO A 33 32.10 -8.28 -3.18
CA PRO A 33 30.95 -8.48 -4.06
C PRO A 33 29.62 -8.58 -3.30
N ASP A 34 29.62 -9.15 -2.10
CA ASP A 34 28.39 -9.28 -1.28
C ASP A 34 27.89 -7.93 -0.78
N GLU A 35 28.80 -7.03 -0.34
CA GLU A 35 28.47 -5.65 -0.01
C GLU A 35 27.92 -4.90 -1.23
N ALA A 36 28.53 -5.07 -2.41
CA ALA A 36 28.04 -4.48 -3.65
C ALA A 36 26.64 -5.00 -4.02
N ALA A 37 26.40 -6.31 -3.87
CA ALA A 37 25.09 -6.93 -4.11
C ALA A 37 24.05 -6.35 -3.17
N GLN A 38 24.36 -6.23 -1.88
CA GLN A 38 23.43 -5.71 -0.89
C GLN A 38 23.11 -4.23 -1.13
N ALA A 39 24.10 -3.42 -1.52
CA ALA A 39 23.89 -2.03 -1.93
C ALA A 39 22.97 -1.93 -3.15
N ALA A 40 23.27 -2.65 -4.24
CA ALA A 40 22.44 -2.68 -5.45
C ALA A 40 21.02 -3.17 -5.17
N LYS A 41 20.89 -4.22 -4.34
CA LYS A 41 19.59 -4.76 -3.92
C LYS A 41 18.77 -3.73 -3.16
N SER A 42 19.40 -2.99 -2.24
CA SER A 42 18.72 -2.02 -1.39
C SER A 42 18.20 -0.83 -2.21
N GLU A 43 19.02 -0.32 -3.14
CA GLU A 43 18.62 0.74 -4.08
C GLU A 43 17.54 0.26 -5.06
N ALA A 44 17.69 -0.94 -5.62
CA ALA A 44 16.67 -1.55 -6.47
C ALA A 44 15.34 -1.74 -5.73
N GLN A 45 15.39 -2.19 -4.47
CA GLN A 45 14.20 -2.40 -3.65
C GLN A 45 13.46 -1.09 -3.37
N LEU A 46 14.21 -0.01 -3.11
CA LEU A 46 13.66 1.33 -2.91
C LEU A 46 12.94 1.83 -4.15
N LEU A 47 13.59 1.69 -5.32
CA LEU A 47 12.99 2.08 -6.60
C LEU A 47 11.75 1.24 -6.91
N ILE A 48 11.80 -0.09 -6.73
CA ILE A 48 10.66 -0.97 -6.95
C ILE A 48 9.49 -0.64 -6.02
N SER A 49 9.77 -0.33 -4.74
CA SER A 49 8.77 0.17 -3.79
C SER A 49 8.11 1.43 -4.33
N LEU A 50 8.89 2.44 -4.73
CA LEU A 50 8.37 3.70 -5.26
C LEU A 50 7.53 3.48 -6.53
N LEU A 51 8.01 2.65 -7.46
CA LEU A 51 7.28 2.31 -8.68
C LEU A 51 5.97 1.58 -8.39
N ALA A 52 5.86 0.85 -7.28
CA ALA A 52 4.60 0.23 -6.88
C ALA A 52 3.52 1.25 -6.55
N VAL A 53 3.90 2.39 -5.96
CA VAL A 53 2.98 3.52 -5.76
C VAL A 53 2.57 4.12 -7.10
N HIS A 54 3.51 4.36 -8.02
CA HIS A 54 3.20 4.96 -9.32
C HIS A 54 2.33 4.08 -10.22
N ARG A 55 2.55 2.75 -10.20
CA ARG A 55 1.97 1.82 -11.18
C ARG A 55 0.88 0.91 -10.62
N GLY A 56 0.67 0.89 -9.31
CA GLY A 56 -0.27 -0.04 -8.66
C GLY A 56 0.12 -1.52 -8.77
N GLY A 57 1.36 -1.83 -9.16
CA GLY A 57 1.88 -3.20 -9.29
C GLY A 57 3.13 -3.40 -8.45
N ALA A 58 3.30 -4.58 -7.85
CA ALA A 58 4.42 -4.85 -6.94
C ALA A 58 5.48 -5.76 -7.59
N GLY A 59 6.50 -5.14 -8.19
CA GLY A 59 7.65 -5.85 -8.75
C GLY A 59 8.47 -6.60 -7.70
N SER A 60 9.35 -7.50 -8.14
CA SER A 60 10.28 -8.24 -7.29
C SER A 60 11.63 -8.39 -7.97
N ILE A 61 12.70 -8.33 -7.17
CA ILE A 61 14.07 -8.63 -7.64
C ILE A 61 14.19 -10.15 -7.74
N PHE A 62 14.52 -10.65 -8.93
CA PHE A 62 14.76 -12.08 -9.19
C PHE A 62 16.22 -12.40 -9.54
N ALA A 63 17.04 -11.38 -9.81
CA ALA A 63 18.46 -11.57 -10.07
C ALA A 63 19.25 -10.31 -9.74
N ILE A 64 20.51 -10.50 -9.34
CA ILE A 64 21.53 -9.46 -9.21
C ILE A 64 22.77 -9.97 -9.95
N HIS A 65 23.33 -9.11 -10.80
CA HIS A 65 24.57 -9.37 -11.52
C HIS A 65 25.56 -8.26 -11.18
N ILE A 66 26.75 -8.65 -10.74
CA ILE A 66 27.85 -7.73 -10.43
C ILE A 66 28.99 -8.02 -11.37
N ARG A 67 29.61 -6.96 -11.89
CA ARG A 67 30.85 -7.04 -12.65
C ARG A 67 31.91 -6.20 -11.96
N HIS A 68 33.02 -6.80 -11.61
CA HIS A 68 34.19 -6.09 -11.10
C HIS A 68 34.82 -5.28 -12.23
N SER A 69 35.07 -3.98 -12.02
CA SER A 69 35.58 -3.06 -13.05
C SER A 69 36.95 -3.51 -13.59
N ASP A 70 37.87 -3.82 -12.68
CA ASP A 70 39.28 -3.99 -13.05
C ASP A 70 39.60 -5.40 -13.56
N SER A 71 39.10 -6.43 -12.87
CA SER A 71 39.36 -7.83 -13.22
C SER A 71 38.40 -8.39 -14.26
N GLY A 72 37.26 -7.73 -14.51
CA GLY A 72 36.18 -8.24 -15.35
C GLY A 72 35.42 -9.43 -14.77
N MET A 73 35.75 -9.89 -13.56
CA MET A 73 35.06 -11.00 -12.88
C MET A 73 33.59 -10.66 -12.66
N THR A 74 32.72 -11.67 -12.86
CA THR A 74 31.28 -11.52 -12.71
C THR A 74 30.74 -12.41 -11.59
N TYR A 75 29.75 -11.91 -10.87
CA TYR A 75 29.05 -12.60 -9.79
C TYR A 75 27.55 -12.53 -10.07
N PHE A 76 26.85 -13.64 -9.86
CA PHE A 76 25.42 -13.74 -10.07
C PHE A 76 24.74 -14.27 -8.81
N MET A 77 23.64 -13.62 -8.44
CA MET A 77 22.73 -14.08 -7.40
C MET A 77 21.34 -14.18 -8.00
N VAL A 78 20.78 -15.38 -8.05
CA VAL A 78 19.39 -15.61 -8.48
C VAL A 78 18.51 -15.69 -7.24
N ILE A 79 17.44 -14.90 -7.25
CA ILE A 79 16.38 -14.89 -6.25
C ILE A 79 15.16 -15.46 -6.97
N THR A 80 14.43 -16.40 -6.39
CA THR A 80 13.24 -16.99 -7.00
C THR A 80 11.96 -16.44 -6.34
N PRO A 81 11.55 -15.19 -6.60
CA PRO A 81 10.27 -14.69 -6.11
C PRO A 81 9.12 -15.27 -6.95
N GLN A 82 7.94 -15.40 -6.32
CA GLN A 82 6.71 -15.61 -7.06
C GLN A 82 6.31 -14.31 -7.79
N TYR A 83 5.97 -14.45 -9.07
CA TYR A 83 5.50 -13.34 -9.91
C TYR A 83 4.10 -12.90 -9.51
N GLN A 84 3.89 -11.59 -9.34
CA GLN A 84 2.61 -11.04 -8.84
C GLN A 84 2.07 -9.86 -9.67
N GLY A 85 2.52 -9.70 -10.91
CA GLY A 85 1.89 -8.76 -11.86
C GLY A 85 2.88 -7.91 -12.66
N ASN A 86 2.38 -7.38 -13.78
CA ASN A 86 3.18 -6.59 -14.72
C ASN A 86 3.34 -5.16 -14.20
N GLN A 87 4.54 -4.58 -14.35
CA GLN A 87 4.72 -3.13 -14.36
C GLN A 87 5.08 -2.71 -15.79
N ILE A 88 4.27 -1.86 -16.42
CA ILE A 88 4.65 -1.17 -17.67
C ILE A 88 5.41 0.11 -17.27
N GLY A 89 6.55 0.40 -17.89
CA GLY A 89 7.43 1.50 -17.49
C GLY A 89 7.80 2.49 -18.61
N GLY A 90 8.42 3.60 -18.22
CA GLY A 90 8.95 4.62 -19.13
C GLY A 90 7.95 5.73 -19.48
N HIS A 91 8.26 6.52 -20.51
CA HIS A 91 7.39 7.62 -21.00
C HIS A 91 5.98 7.12 -21.36
N ALA A 92 5.87 5.86 -21.82
CA ALA A 92 4.61 5.17 -22.11
C ALA A 92 3.75 4.88 -20.86
N GLY A 93 4.35 4.88 -19.66
CA GLY A 93 3.65 4.76 -18.37
C GLY A 93 3.35 6.11 -17.70
N GLY A 94 3.63 7.24 -18.36
CA GLY A 94 3.42 8.59 -17.81
C GLY A 94 4.45 9.03 -16.77
N GLU A 95 5.60 8.36 -16.69
CA GLU A 95 6.61 8.64 -15.67
C GLU A 95 7.43 9.88 -15.99
N GLN A 96 7.59 10.76 -14.98
CA GLN A 96 8.49 11.90 -15.04
C GLN A 96 9.78 11.55 -14.29
N PRO A 97 10.92 11.35 -14.99
CA PRO A 97 12.18 10.95 -14.35
C PRO A 97 12.64 11.90 -13.25
N GLN A 98 12.34 13.21 -13.39
CA GLN A 98 12.65 14.22 -12.39
C GLN A 98 11.89 13.97 -11.08
N THR A 99 10.58 13.71 -11.16
CA THR A 99 9.74 13.38 -10.00
C THR A 99 10.19 12.09 -9.32
N ILE A 100 10.52 11.05 -10.10
CA ILE A 100 11.05 9.79 -9.54
C ILE A 100 12.36 10.04 -8.80
N ARG A 101 13.29 10.81 -9.39
CA ARG A 101 14.56 11.15 -8.76
C ARG A 101 14.34 11.92 -7.45
N GLN A 102 13.49 12.94 -7.45
CA GLN A 102 13.17 13.73 -6.25
C GLN A 102 12.56 12.85 -5.14
N ARG A 103 11.59 12.00 -5.48
CA ARG A 103 10.97 11.07 -4.52
C ARG A 103 11.97 10.02 -4.01
N MET A 104 12.92 9.56 -4.84
CA MET A 104 14.02 8.68 -4.40
C MET A 104 14.91 9.35 -3.34
N GLU A 105 15.32 10.61 -3.55
CA GLU A 105 16.13 11.33 -2.54
C GLU A 105 15.37 11.51 -1.21
N ARG A 106 14.06 11.78 -1.28
CA ARG A 106 13.20 11.84 -0.11
C ARG A 106 13.11 10.51 0.62
N LEU A 107 12.98 9.42 -0.13
CA LEU A 107 12.95 8.08 0.46
C LEU A 107 14.29 7.74 1.14
N ARG A 108 15.43 8.09 0.53
CA ARG A 108 16.74 7.88 1.16
C ARG A 108 16.91 8.66 2.47
N SER A 109 16.32 9.85 2.56
CA SER A 109 16.39 10.71 3.75
C SER A 109 15.30 10.48 4.80
N SER A 110 14.34 9.58 4.57
CA SER A 110 13.19 9.38 5.47
C SER A 110 12.78 7.92 5.64
N ASP A 111 13.20 7.31 6.75
CA ASP A 111 12.82 5.95 7.16
C ASP A 111 11.30 5.76 7.21
N ARG A 112 10.60 6.81 7.65
CA ARG A 112 9.15 6.82 7.72
C ARG A 112 8.51 6.69 6.34
N LEU A 113 8.99 7.44 5.34
CA LEU A 113 8.47 7.33 3.97
C LEU A 113 8.83 5.98 3.35
N ARG A 114 10.04 5.46 3.63
CA ARG A 114 10.43 4.09 3.20
C ARG A 114 9.44 3.06 3.72
N LEU A 115 9.15 3.10 5.02
CA LEU A 115 8.17 2.22 5.66
C LEU A 115 6.79 2.31 4.98
N TYR A 116 6.28 3.50 4.68
CA TYR A 116 4.96 3.65 4.06
C TYR A 116 4.88 3.04 2.66
N VAL A 117 5.88 3.29 1.83
CA VAL A 117 5.91 2.76 0.47
C VAL A 117 6.12 1.23 0.49
N GLU A 118 6.91 0.70 1.42
CA GLU A 118 7.08 -0.74 1.60
C GLU A 118 5.79 -1.44 2.05
N LEU A 119 5.12 -0.90 3.07
CA LEU A 119 3.82 -1.41 3.53
C LEU A 119 2.76 -1.36 2.42
N TYR A 120 2.76 -0.30 1.60
CA TYR A 120 1.87 -0.21 0.44
C TYR A 120 2.17 -1.30 -0.59
N ARG A 121 3.45 -1.51 -0.92
CA ARG A 121 3.87 -2.59 -1.83
C ARG A 121 3.46 -3.96 -1.27
N GLU A 122 3.64 -4.22 0.02
CA GLU A 122 3.22 -5.48 0.64
C GLU A 122 1.70 -5.69 0.56
N ALA A 123 0.91 -4.63 0.79
CA ALA A 123 -0.53 -4.69 0.65
C ALA A 123 -0.96 -5.05 -0.79
N LEU A 124 -0.29 -4.52 -1.82
CA LEU A 124 -0.54 -4.88 -3.22
C LEU A 124 -0.22 -6.35 -3.55
N ARG A 125 0.68 -6.99 -2.79
CA ARG A 125 1.12 -8.37 -2.99
C ARG A 125 0.24 -9.41 -2.33
N GLU A 126 -0.69 -8.96 -1.48
CA GLU A 126 -1.53 -9.84 -0.68
C GLU A 126 -2.67 -10.42 -1.52
N PRO A 127 -2.69 -11.73 -1.82
CA PRO A 127 -3.73 -12.31 -2.68
C PRO A 127 -5.10 -12.39 -2.00
N ASN A 128 -5.15 -12.39 -0.67
CA ASN A 128 -6.40 -12.53 0.06
C ASN A 128 -7.03 -11.16 0.35
N ASN A 129 -8.25 -10.92 -0.13
CA ASN A 129 -8.95 -9.63 0.05
C ASN A 129 -9.10 -9.19 1.52
N ASP A 130 -9.35 -10.12 2.44
CA ASP A 130 -9.50 -9.79 3.87
C ASP A 130 -8.14 -9.36 4.46
N LEU A 131 -7.04 -10.07 4.14
CA LEU A 131 -5.68 -9.67 4.53
C LEU A 131 -5.23 -8.38 3.83
N MET A 132 -5.60 -8.18 2.57
CA MET A 132 -5.29 -6.97 1.81
C MET A 132 -5.96 -5.74 2.46
N CYS A 133 -7.23 -5.89 2.84
CA CYS A 133 -7.97 -4.89 3.62
C CYS A 133 -7.25 -4.57 4.94
N PHE A 134 -6.84 -5.60 5.68
CA PHE A 134 -6.07 -5.44 6.92
C PHE A 134 -4.78 -4.64 6.69
N ARG A 135 -4.02 -4.95 5.63
CA ARG A 135 -2.74 -4.29 5.33
C ARG A 135 -2.93 -2.83 4.94
N PHE A 136 -3.85 -2.52 4.01
CA PHE A 136 -4.12 -1.14 3.62
C PHE A 136 -4.66 -0.30 4.79
N TRP A 137 -5.59 -0.84 5.58
CA TRP A 137 -6.07 -0.15 6.77
C TRP A 137 -4.94 0.13 7.77
N SER A 138 -4.11 -0.87 8.05
CA SER A 138 -2.99 -0.73 8.99
C SER A 138 -1.99 0.33 8.53
N LEU A 139 -1.76 0.46 7.22
CA LEU A 139 -0.95 1.54 6.65
C LEU A 139 -1.59 2.91 6.90
N LEU A 140 -2.87 3.09 6.58
CA LEU A 140 -3.57 4.36 6.85
C LEU A 140 -3.53 4.73 8.33
N GLU A 141 -3.75 3.76 9.22
CA GLU A 141 -3.67 3.98 10.66
C GLU A 141 -2.25 4.39 11.09
N THR A 142 -1.21 3.74 10.55
CA THR A 142 0.20 4.08 10.83
C THR A 142 0.52 5.51 10.40
N ILE A 143 0.06 5.93 9.21
CA ILE A 143 0.23 7.31 8.73
C ILE A 143 -0.53 8.26 9.64
N ALA A 144 -1.79 7.98 9.98
CA ALA A 144 -2.63 8.83 10.82
C ALA A 144 -2.02 9.06 12.22
N ARG A 145 -1.51 7.98 12.85
CA ARG A 145 -0.83 8.07 14.15
C ARG A 145 0.40 8.95 14.10
N SER A 146 1.17 8.90 13.02
CA SER A 146 2.36 9.74 12.86
C SER A 146 2.08 11.25 12.81
N LYS A 147 0.83 11.64 12.50
CA LYS A 147 0.40 13.03 12.39
C LYS A 147 -0.09 13.63 13.72
N SER A 148 -0.11 12.85 14.82
CA SER A 148 -0.53 13.31 16.15
C SER A 148 -1.88 14.05 16.16
N LEU A 149 -2.89 13.44 15.52
CA LEU A 149 -4.20 14.06 15.30
C LEU A 149 -5.10 14.08 16.53
N SER A 150 -4.83 13.24 17.54
CA SER A 150 -5.61 13.16 18.77
C SER A 150 -5.58 14.47 19.55
N GLY A 151 -6.72 14.82 20.16
CA GLY A 151 -6.91 16.07 20.89
C GLY A 151 -7.30 17.28 20.03
N GLN A 152 -7.11 17.20 18.70
CA GLN A 152 -7.50 18.29 17.79
C GLN A 152 -9.03 18.35 17.62
N PRO A 153 -9.59 19.48 17.13
CA PRO A 153 -11.02 19.60 16.85
C PRO A 153 -11.52 18.51 15.90
N LYS A 154 -12.63 17.87 16.25
CA LYS A 154 -13.27 16.89 15.38
C LYS A 154 -14.18 17.61 14.39
N LEU A 155 -13.85 17.52 13.11
CA LEU A 155 -14.58 18.20 12.03
C LEU A 155 -15.37 17.19 11.18
N ASP A 156 -16.43 17.66 10.51
CA ASP A 156 -17.06 16.94 9.40
C ASP A 156 -16.21 17.07 8.12
N TRP A 157 -16.65 16.48 7.00
CA TRP A 157 -15.88 16.50 5.76
C TRP A 157 -15.65 17.92 5.23
N GLU A 158 -16.67 18.77 5.37
CA GLU A 158 -16.69 20.16 4.95
C GLU A 158 -15.86 21.09 5.86
N GLY A 159 -15.41 20.59 7.02
CA GLY A 159 -14.57 21.32 7.96
C GLY A 159 -15.32 22.00 9.11
N ASN A 160 -16.62 21.78 9.24
CA ASN A 160 -17.40 22.29 10.36
C ASN A 160 -17.12 21.48 11.62
N GLN A 161 -17.05 22.16 12.76
CA GLN A 161 -16.80 21.51 14.04
C GLN A 161 -18.00 20.70 14.52
N LEU A 162 -17.78 19.42 14.81
CA LEU A 162 -18.82 18.56 15.36
C LEU A 162 -19.05 18.88 16.83
N ILE A 163 -20.30 19.13 17.19
CA ILE A 163 -20.76 19.32 18.56
C ILE A 163 -21.36 18.03 19.11
N ASN A 164 -21.27 17.81 20.43
CA ASN A 164 -21.96 16.72 21.09
C ASN A 164 -23.41 17.10 21.44
N GLY A 165 -24.20 16.15 21.98
CA GLY A 165 -25.59 16.40 22.36
C GLY A 165 -25.79 17.45 23.47
N LYS A 166 -24.71 17.93 24.10
CA LYS A 166 -24.71 19.03 25.08
C LYS A 166 -24.28 20.37 24.47
N GLY A 167 -24.10 20.44 23.15
CA GLY A 167 -23.63 21.64 22.45
C GLY A 167 -22.13 21.93 22.61
N LEU A 168 -21.36 21.01 23.21
CA LEU A 168 -19.92 21.20 23.39
C LEU A 168 -19.13 20.69 22.18
N PRO A 169 -18.05 21.39 21.78
CA PRO A 169 -17.14 20.92 20.74
C PRO A 169 -16.56 19.53 21.03
N ARG A 170 -16.50 18.69 20.00
CA ARG A 170 -15.84 17.38 20.07
C ARG A 170 -14.37 17.50 19.67
N THR A 171 -13.55 16.66 20.30
CA THR A 171 -12.15 16.45 19.94
C THR A 171 -11.94 15.04 19.41
N ILE A 172 -10.95 14.89 18.54
CA ILE A 172 -10.51 13.61 17.98
C ILE A 172 -9.93 12.77 19.12
N GLN A 173 -10.50 11.58 19.32
CA GLN A 173 -9.98 10.59 20.26
C GLN A 173 -8.86 9.78 19.61
N ASP A 174 -8.04 9.09 20.41
CA ASP A 174 -7.06 8.12 19.91
C ASP A 174 -7.71 6.79 19.47
N GLN A 175 -8.75 6.91 18.64
CA GLN A 175 -9.46 5.80 18.02
C GLN A 175 -9.11 5.74 16.54
N ALA A 176 -8.75 4.56 16.04
CA ALA A 176 -8.30 4.35 14.67
C ALA A 176 -9.27 4.93 13.62
N GLU A 177 -10.59 4.71 13.78
CA GLU A 177 -11.62 5.28 12.89
C GLU A 177 -11.54 6.82 12.83
N GLU A 178 -11.33 7.50 13.97
CA GLU A 178 -11.34 8.97 14.04
C GLU A 178 -10.08 9.59 13.46
N ILE A 179 -8.90 9.06 13.81
CA ILE A 179 -7.62 9.58 13.29
C ILE A 179 -7.47 9.29 11.79
N VAL A 180 -7.96 8.14 11.31
CA VAL A 180 -7.95 7.83 9.87
C VAL A 180 -8.95 8.73 9.14
N PHE A 181 -10.15 8.96 9.68
CA PHE A 181 -11.09 9.91 9.06
C PHE A 181 -10.45 11.30 8.88
N GLU A 182 -9.81 11.82 9.93
CA GLU A 182 -9.17 13.13 9.85
C GLU A 182 -7.99 13.17 8.88
N LEU A 183 -7.18 12.09 8.81
CA LEU A 183 -6.12 11.96 7.79
C LEU A 183 -6.71 12.04 6.37
N LEU A 184 -7.77 11.27 6.10
CA LEU A 184 -8.43 11.25 4.81
C LEU A 184 -9.02 12.62 4.47
N ARG A 185 -9.72 13.25 5.41
CA ARG A 185 -10.31 14.58 5.21
C ARG A 185 -9.23 15.62 4.86
N ARG A 186 -8.17 15.74 5.67
CA ARG A 186 -7.09 16.71 5.42
C ARG A 186 -6.41 16.51 4.09
N THR A 187 -6.24 15.26 3.66
CA THR A 187 -5.49 14.95 2.45
C THR A 187 -6.37 15.06 1.21
N LEU A 188 -7.55 14.46 1.25
CA LEU A 188 -8.43 14.33 0.09
C LEU A 188 -9.32 15.56 -0.10
N ALA A 189 -9.91 16.11 0.96
CA ALA A 189 -10.73 17.32 0.82
C ALA A 189 -9.86 18.52 0.39
N HIS A 190 -8.62 18.62 0.88
CA HIS A 190 -7.67 19.65 0.43
C HIS A 190 -7.31 19.51 -1.06
N ARG A 191 -7.31 18.27 -1.59
CA ARG A 191 -7.15 17.98 -3.02
C ARG A 191 -8.46 18.10 -3.82
N GLY A 192 -9.53 18.61 -3.22
CA GLY A 192 -10.81 18.87 -3.88
C GLY A 192 -11.73 17.65 -4.05
N TYR A 193 -11.45 16.54 -3.37
CA TYR A 193 -12.34 15.37 -3.41
C TYR A 193 -13.55 15.57 -2.49
N ALA A 194 -14.74 15.28 -3.02
CA ALA A 194 -15.96 15.19 -2.22
C ALA A 194 -15.93 13.90 -1.38
N GLU A 195 -16.70 13.87 -0.28
CA GLU A 195 -16.77 12.70 0.59
C GLU A 195 -17.26 11.44 -0.15
N SER A 196 -18.08 11.65 -1.19
CA SER A 196 -18.65 10.61 -2.05
C SER A 196 -17.81 10.25 -3.27
N SER A 197 -16.63 10.86 -3.47
CA SER A 197 -15.79 10.61 -4.65
C SER A 197 -15.32 9.16 -4.79
N PHE A 198 -15.40 8.37 -3.73
CA PHE A 198 -14.88 6.99 -3.67
C PHE A 198 -15.98 5.94 -3.53
N SER A 199 -17.24 6.32 -3.63
CA SER A 199 -18.39 5.44 -3.35
C SER A 199 -19.31 5.23 -4.54
N SER A 200 -18.95 5.68 -5.74
CA SER A 200 -19.84 5.64 -6.93
C SER A 200 -20.37 4.25 -7.27
N ASN A 201 -19.67 3.19 -6.88
CA ASN A 201 -20.06 1.79 -7.11
C ASN A 201 -20.35 1.02 -5.81
N LEU A 202 -20.49 1.71 -4.68
CA LEU A 202 -20.72 1.12 -3.36
C LEU A 202 -22.10 1.50 -2.84
N GLU A 203 -22.65 0.69 -1.92
CA GLU A 203 -23.94 1.01 -1.28
C GLU A 203 -23.82 2.17 -0.29
N GLN A 204 -22.68 2.25 0.41
CA GLN A 204 -22.35 3.37 1.28
C GLN A 204 -21.78 4.50 0.44
N GLY A 205 -22.43 5.66 0.50
CA GLY A 205 -22.20 6.81 -0.38
C GLY A 205 -21.16 7.81 0.14
N LYS A 206 -20.54 7.54 1.28
CA LYS A 206 -19.63 8.47 1.97
C LYS A 206 -18.46 7.76 2.64
N ILE A 207 -17.28 8.40 2.67
CA ILE A 207 -16.11 7.90 3.42
C ILE A 207 -16.43 7.65 4.90
N SER A 208 -17.22 8.50 5.56
CA SER A 208 -17.65 8.29 6.96
C SER A 208 -18.43 7.00 7.18
N GLU A 209 -19.10 6.49 6.15
CA GLU A 209 -19.85 5.22 6.17
C GLU A 209 -18.97 4.01 5.83
N LEU A 210 -17.92 4.21 5.02
CA LEU A 210 -16.96 3.19 4.61
C LEU A 210 -15.92 2.85 5.69
N ILE A 211 -15.45 3.85 6.45
CA ILE A 211 -14.46 3.66 7.51
C ILE A 211 -14.86 2.57 8.53
N PRO A 212 -16.08 2.58 9.09
CA PRO A 212 -16.50 1.53 10.01
C PRO A 212 -16.47 0.13 9.39
N ILE A 213 -16.69 0.01 8.07
CA ILE A 213 -16.65 -1.27 7.35
C ILE A 213 -15.21 -1.78 7.29
N TRP A 214 -14.27 -0.97 6.80
CA TRP A 214 -12.87 -1.36 6.71
C TRP A 214 -12.26 -1.67 8.08
N TYR A 215 -12.51 -0.82 9.08
CA TYR A 215 -12.03 -1.03 10.45
C TYR A 215 -12.52 -2.36 11.03
N ARG A 216 -13.80 -2.70 10.81
CA ARG A 216 -14.37 -3.98 11.28
C ARG A 216 -13.77 -5.17 10.56
N ARG A 217 -13.61 -5.10 9.24
CA ARG A 217 -12.97 -6.16 8.47
C ARG A 217 -11.53 -6.41 8.94
N ARG A 218 -10.77 -5.34 9.19
CA ARG A 218 -9.45 -5.42 9.81
C ARG A 218 -9.50 -6.13 11.15
N ASN A 219 -10.42 -5.75 12.06
CA ASN A 219 -10.53 -6.39 13.37
C ASN A 219 -10.92 -7.87 13.26
N CYS A 220 -11.78 -8.22 12.31
CA CYS A 220 -12.15 -9.60 12.06
C CYS A 220 -10.94 -10.47 11.67
N VAL A 221 -10.05 -9.95 10.84
CA VAL A 221 -8.78 -10.63 10.49
C VAL A 221 -7.86 -10.74 11.71
N ALA A 222 -7.71 -9.64 12.46
CA ALA A 222 -6.83 -9.60 13.63
C ALA A 222 -7.23 -10.57 14.75
N HIS A 223 -8.53 -10.90 14.87
CA HIS A 223 -9.07 -11.80 15.89
C HIS A 223 -9.41 -13.20 15.35
N GLY A 224 -8.71 -13.68 14.32
CA GLY A 224 -8.83 -15.07 13.85
C GLY A 224 -10.06 -15.39 13.01
N GLY A 225 -10.73 -14.38 12.45
CA GLY A 225 -11.83 -14.55 11.50
C GLY A 225 -13.22 -14.69 12.13
N ASP A 226 -13.33 -14.67 13.46
CA ASP A 226 -14.58 -14.80 14.21
C ASP A 226 -15.37 -13.48 14.21
N CYS A 227 -15.78 -13.12 13.00
CA CYS A 227 -16.28 -11.80 12.68
C CYS A 227 -17.76 -11.65 13.03
N LEU A 228 -18.11 -10.58 13.73
CA LEU A 228 -19.50 -10.15 13.89
C LEU A 228 -20.21 -9.86 12.55
N CYS A 229 -19.45 -9.59 11.47
CA CYS A 229 -20.03 -9.46 10.13
C CYS A 229 -20.41 -10.83 9.51
N ARG A 230 -19.93 -11.95 10.06
CA ARG A 230 -20.25 -13.33 9.62
C ARG A 230 -21.27 -14.02 10.51
N ASN A 231 -21.42 -13.60 11.76
CA ASN A 231 -22.22 -14.32 12.75
C ASN A 231 -23.68 -13.84 12.74
N PRO A 232 -24.65 -14.64 12.25
CA PRO A 232 -26.05 -14.23 12.13
C PRO A 232 -26.79 -14.14 13.47
N GLY A 233 -26.25 -14.72 14.55
CA GLY A 233 -26.89 -14.83 15.86
C GLY A 233 -26.60 -13.70 16.86
N LEU A 234 -25.68 -12.78 16.56
CA LEU A 234 -25.37 -11.64 17.44
C LEU A 234 -26.19 -10.43 17.00
N SER A 235 -27.03 -9.91 17.90
CA SER A 235 -28.05 -8.90 17.63
C SER A 235 -27.51 -7.74 16.78
N THR A 236 -28.04 -7.66 15.57
CA THR A 236 -27.68 -6.76 14.47
C THR A 236 -28.16 -5.31 14.67
N GLU A 237 -28.45 -4.88 15.90
CA GLU A 237 -29.14 -3.60 16.12
C GLU A 237 -28.29 -2.37 15.80
N GLN A 238 -26.96 -2.44 15.94
CA GLN A 238 -26.12 -1.31 15.57
C GLN A 238 -25.93 -1.27 14.04
N THR A 239 -26.34 -0.16 13.41
CA THR A 239 -26.26 0.13 11.97
C THR A 239 -24.90 -0.24 11.35
N LYS A 240 -23.81 -0.02 12.09
CA LYS A 240 -22.45 -0.35 11.63
C LYS A 240 -22.23 -1.86 11.37
N PHE A 241 -22.89 -2.78 12.09
CA PHE A 241 -22.78 -4.24 11.82
C PHE A 241 -23.55 -4.61 10.56
N LYS A 242 -24.75 -4.05 10.40
CA LYS A 242 -25.59 -4.25 9.20
C LYS A 242 -24.85 -3.82 7.94
N ASN A 243 -24.18 -2.66 7.96
CA ASN A 243 -23.43 -2.17 6.80
C ASN A 243 -22.23 -3.07 6.46
N CYS A 244 -21.45 -3.52 7.45
CA CYS A 244 -20.34 -4.45 7.21
C CYS A 244 -20.82 -5.79 6.63
N LYS A 245 -21.90 -6.35 7.16
CA LYS A 245 -22.49 -7.60 6.66
C LYS A 245 -22.97 -7.44 5.22
N ARG A 246 -23.77 -6.41 4.94
CA ARG A 246 -24.24 -6.09 3.59
C ARG A 246 -23.11 -5.89 2.58
N ALA A 247 -22.08 -5.16 2.97
CA ALA A 247 -20.89 -4.96 2.15
C ALA A 247 -20.24 -6.30 1.78
N ARG A 248 -20.12 -7.22 2.74
CA ARG A 248 -19.53 -8.55 2.54
C ARG A 248 -20.42 -9.47 1.69
N ASP A 249 -21.72 -9.49 1.94
CA ASP A 249 -22.67 -10.37 1.23
C ASP A 249 -22.76 -10.05 -0.28
N LYS A 250 -22.35 -8.85 -0.70
CA LYS A 250 -22.27 -8.43 -2.11
C LYS A 250 -20.96 -8.82 -2.81
N VAL A 251 -19.94 -9.26 -2.07
CA VAL A 251 -18.65 -9.62 -2.65
C VAL A 251 -18.76 -11.04 -3.21
N THR A 252 -18.67 -11.16 -4.53
CA THR A 252 -18.54 -12.46 -5.19
C THR A 252 -17.09 -12.95 -5.10
N LEU A 253 -16.88 -14.26 -5.09
CA LEU A 253 -15.53 -14.86 -5.00
C LEU A 253 -14.68 -14.65 -6.27
N GLU A 254 -15.30 -14.23 -7.36
CA GLU A 254 -14.68 -14.21 -8.70
C GLU A 254 -14.03 -12.87 -9.06
N THR A 255 -14.32 -11.79 -8.34
CA THR A 255 -13.78 -10.45 -8.62
C THR A 255 -13.11 -9.84 -7.39
N MET A 256 -12.24 -8.86 -7.64
CA MET A 256 -11.65 -8.08 -6.57
C MET A 256 -12.76 -7.35 -5.80
N ASP A 257 -12.70 -7.45 -4.48
CA ASP A 257 -13.68 -6.85 -3.58
C ASP A 257 -13.72 -5.32 -3.77
N PRO A 258 -14.85 -4.72 -4.16
CA PRO A 258 -14.92 -3.31 -4.50
C PRO A 258 -14.66 -2.39 -3.30
N TYR A 259 -14.89 -2.85 -2.06
CA TYR A 259 -14.54 -2.11 -0.86
C TYR A 259 -13.03 -2.10 -0.64
N VAL A 260 -12.35 -3.21 -0.97
CA VAL A 260 -10.88 -3.29 -0.88
C VAL A 260 -10.24 -2.48 -1.99
N ASP A 261 -10.78 -2.52 -3.20
CA ASP A 261 -10.30 -1.69 -4.31
C ASP A 261 -10.41 -0.19 -4.00
N THR A 262 -11.54 0.21 -3.41
CA THR A 262 -11.75 1.58 -2.95
C THR A 262 -10.72 1.97 -1.88
N LEU A 263 -10.51 1.10 -0.90
CA LEU A 263 -9.50 1.31 0.15
C LEU A 263 -8.09 1.41 -0.43
N ARG A 264 -7.75 0.58 -1.41
CA ARG A 264 -6.48 0.62 -2.15
C ARG A 264 -6.31 1.97 -2.86
N SER A 265 -7.32 2.43 -3.58
CA SER A 265 -7.31 3.71 -4.30
C SER A 265 -7.12 4.89 -3.35
N ILE A 266 -7.83 4.90 -2.21
CA ILE A 266 -7.65 5.91 -1.18
C ILE A 266 -6.23 5.85 -0.60
N THR A 267 -5.77 4.67 -0.23
CA THR A 267 -4.45 4.49 0.38
C THR A 267 -3.34 4.94 -0.56
N TRP A 268 -3.46 4.64 -1.85
CA TRP A 268 -2.56 5.16 -2.87
C TRP A 268 -2.46 6.68 -2.84
N ARG A 269 -3.59 7.40 -2.80
CA ARG A 269 -3.61 8.87 -2.75
C ARG A 269 -2.98 9.44 -1.50
N ILE A 270 -3.17 8.76 -0.35
CA ILE A 270 -2.54 9.16 0.89
C ILE A 270 -1.02 8.99 0.80
N VAL A 271 -0.55 7.82 0.36
CA VAL A 271 0.90 7.55 0.20
C VAL A 271 1.53 8.51 -0.82
N ASP A 272 0.86 8.76 -1.94
CA ASP A 272 1.28 9.73 -2.96
C ASP A 272 1.40 11.14 -2.38
N SER A 273 0.45 11.57 -1.55
CA SER A 273 0.53 12.86 -0.84
C SER A 273 1.70 12.94 0.15
N GLU A 274 2.00 11.86 0.87
CA GLU A 274 3.17 11.82 1.75
C GLU A 274 4.50 11.88 0.97
N LEU A 275 4.52 11.47 -0.29
CA LEU A 275 5.67 11.60 -1.18
C LEU A 275 5.83 13.02 -1.76
N ASP A 276 4.82 13.90 -1.63
CA ASP A 276 4.84 15.27 -2.15
C ASP A 276 5.10 16.35 -1.08
N GLN A 277 4.78 16.08 0.20
CA GLN A 277 4.92 17.04 1.33
C GLN A 277 6.37 17.32 1.73
#